data_AF-A0A6J1SYG2-F1
#
_entry.id   AF-A0A6J1SYG2-F1
#
_cell.length_a   1.000
_cell.length_b   1.000
_cell.length_c   1.000
_cell.angle_alpha   90.00
_cell.angle_beta   90.00
_cell.angle_gamma   90.00
#
_symmetry.space_group_name_H-M   'P 1'
#
loop_
_entity.id
_entity.type
_entity.pdbx_description
1 polymer ?
#
loop_
_entity_poly.entity_id
_entity_poly.type
_entity_poly.pdbx_seq_one_letter_code
_entity_poly.pdbx_strand_id
1 'polypeptide(L)'
;MATSQVTLEQLPDDVLVTVMQFLNDVEDVLACRLVCKRLCGLAVHRDVWSYRSLADDHPSAGAVLHLAPCLDTLIVTGRVPTLAATSTRCAVASLELRGNSGYFKPKKYAFIVNKQASFGRLRRLELFHLICRVFERAKADVLVRTVASCSGLESIKVIGKLPEVTHPVVQGPPRPSLTTFRCPPLTENSASFINTILAGHADTLEDVCIMSEGVKFDGTATVNLLAALPRLRRLYRVFHPV
;
A
#
# COMPACT_ATOMS: atom_id res chain seq x y z
N MET A 1 10.02 35.11 42.04
CA MET A 1 10.48 34.90 40.66
C MET A 1 9.26 34.67 39.79
N ALA A 2 8.96 35.57 38.86
CA ALA A 2 7.81 35.42 37.96
C ALA A 2 8.20 34.46 36.84
N THR A 3 7.53 33.31 36.76
CA THR A 3 7.63 32.42 35.60
C THR A 3 6.89 33.09 34.44
N SER A 4 7.63 33.63 33.47
CA SER A 4 7.04 34.11 32.22
C SER A 4 6.35 32.94 31.53
N GLN A 5 5.02 33.00 31.46
CA GLN A 5 4.21 31.99 30.81
C GLN A 5 4.35 32.16 29.29
N VAL A 6 4.91 31.15 28.62
CA VAL A 6 5.00 31.13 27.15
C VAL A 6 3.59 30.99 26.59
N THR A 7 3.19 31.90 25.70
CA THR A 7 1.91 31.82 25.00
C THR A 7 2.07 31.11 23.66
N LEU A 8 0.99 30.48 23.16
CA LEU A 8 0.98 29.80 21.86
C LEU A 8 1.40 30.73 20.71
N GLU A 9 1.10 32.03 20.83
CA GLU A 9 1.44 33.06 19.84
C GLU A 9 2.96 33.29 19.70
N GLN A 10 3.73 32.99 20.75
CA GLN A 10 5.18 33.20 20.76
C GLN A 10 5.96 32.01 20.18
N LEU A 11 5.34 30.83 20.08
CA LEU A 11 5.98 29.65 19.51
C LEU A 11 6.08 29.81 17.99
N PRO A 12 7.20 29.45 17.35
CA PRO A 12 7.33 29.35 15.89
C PRO A 12 6.41 28.28 15.26
N ASP A 13 6.09 28.42 13.97
CA ASP A 13 5.19 27.50 13.25
C ASP A 13 5.75 26.08 13.16
N ASP A 14 7.05 25.92 12.94
CA ASP A 14 7.75 24.63 12.87
C ASP A 14 7.72 23.90 14.22
N VAL A 15 7.83 24.63 15.34
CA VAL A 15 7.64 24.07 16.68
C VAL A 15 6.21 23.57 16.87
N LEU A 16 5.21 24.34 16.43
CA LEU A 16 3.80 23.92 16.51
C LEU A 16 3.49 22.72 15.61
N VAL A 17 4.04 22.68 14.40
CA VAL A 17 3.96 21.51 13.51
C VAL A 17 4.56 20.30 14.21
N THR A 18 5.75 20.44 14.80
CA THR A 18 6.41 19.38 15.58
C THR A 18 5.55 18.92 16.75
N VAL A 19 4.92 19.83 17.50
CA VAL A 19 3.98 19.46 18.57
C VAL A 19 2.78 18.68 18.01
N MET A 20 2.21 19.12 16.89
CA MET A 20 1.15 18.37 16.21
C MET A 20 1.62 17.00 15.70
N GLN A 21 2.93 16.81 15.49
CA GLN A 21 3.46 15.51 15.14
C GLN A 21 3.30 14.48 16.28
N PHE A 22 3.36 14.95 17.53
CA PHE A 22 3.21 14.11 18.71
C PHE A 22 1.77 13.84 19.12
N LEU A 23 0.78 14.46 18.47
CA LEU A 23 -0.63 14.12 18.68
C LEU A 23 -0.88 12.72 18.09
N ASN A 24 -1.23 11.74 18.92
CA ASN A 24 -1.39 10.37 18.44
C ASN A 24 -2.62 10.23 17.53
N ASP A 25 -3.71 10.90 17.89
CA ASP A 25 -4.98 10.72 17.20
C ASP A 25 -5.16 11.70 16.03
N VAL A 26 -5.87 11.26 14.99
CA VAL A 26 -6.19 12.13 13.85
C VAL A 26 -7.24 13.19 14.24
N GLU A 27 -8.12 12.84 15.18
CA GLU A 27 -9.12 13.71 15.81
C GLU A 27 -8.46 14.91 16.46
N ASP A 28 -7.36 14.72 17.19
CA ASP A 28 -6.67 15.80 17.90
C ASP A 28 -6.10 16.83 16.93
N VAL A 29 -5.53 16.38 15.80
CA VAL A 29 -5.05 17.26 14.73
C VAL A 29 -6.22 18.01 14.09
N LEU A 30 -7.33 17.32 13.86
CA LEU A 30 -8.54 17.95 13.32
C LEU A 30 -9.13 18.96 14.32
N ALA A 31 -9.08 18.69 15.62
CA ALA A 31 -9.54 19.59 16.68
C ALA A 31 -8.66 20.84 16.77
N CYS A 32 -7.33 20.72 16.56
CA CYS A 32 -6.43 21.88 16.47
C CYS A 32 -6.89 22.90 15.43
N ARG A 33 -7.55 22.45 14.34
CA ARG A 33 -8.10 23.35 13.32
C ARG A 33 -9.23 24.24 13.81
N LEU A 34 -9.92 23.82 14.85
CA LEU A 34 -11.06 24.53 15.43
C LEU A 34 -10.62 25.57 16.47
N VAL A 35 -9.38 25.48 16.97
CA VAL A 35 -8.87 26.35 18.04
C VAL A 35 -8.62 27.78 17.54
N CYS A 36 -7.83 27.94 16.48
CA CYS A 36 -7.56 29.24 15.89
C CYS A 36 -7.12 29.12 14.42
N LYS A 37 -7.16 30.25 13.68
CA LYS A 37 -6.80 30.30 12.24
C LYS A 37 -5.38 29.80 11.96
N ARG A 38 -4.44 30.10 12.87
CA ARG A 38 -3.04 29.68 12.74
C ARG A 38 -2.92 28.17 12.79
N LEU A 39 -3.47 27.53 13.82
CA LEU A 39 -3.46 26.07 13.94
C LEU A 39 -4.28 25.39 12.84
N CYS A 40 -5.32 26.03 12.31
CA CYS A 40 -6.04 25.55 11.13
C CYS A 40 -5.16 25.38 9.90
N GLY A 41 -4.26 26.34 9.64
CA GLY A 41 -3.28 26.25 8.55
C GLY A 41 -2.19 25.21 8.83
N LEU A 42 -1.67 25.16 10.06
CA LEU A 42 -0.59 24.23 10.41
C LEU A 42 -1.04 22.77 10.46
N ALA A 43 -2.29 22.52 10.86
CA ALA A 43 -2.84 21.16 10.89
C ALA A 43 -3.04 20.53 9.51
N VAL A 44 -2.89 21.28 8.40
CA VAL A 44 -2.84 20.70 7.05
C VAL A 44 -1.41 20.63 6.48
N HIS A 45 -0.40 20.98 7.28
CA HIS A 45 0.99 20.90 6.88
C HIS A 45 1.41 19.45 6.62
N ARG A 46 2.20 19.23 5.57
CA ARG A 46 2.63 17.88 5.13
C ARG A 46 3.24 17.06 6.26
N ASP A 47 4.10 17.69 7.04
CA ASP A 47 4.88 17.00 8.06
C ASP A 47 4.03 16.52 9.24
N VAL A 48 2.85 17.12 9.47
CA VAL A 48 1.88 16.67 10.49
C VAL A 48 1.25 15.33 10.10
N TRP A 49 1.15 15.01 8.82
CA TRP A 49 0.46 13.81 8.33
C TRP A 49 1.40 12.73 7.79
N SER A 50 2.66 13.10 7.52
CA SER A 50 3.60 12.27 6.76
C SER A 50 3.88 10.88 7.34
N TYR A 51 3.71 10.71 8.65
CA TYR A 51 3.98 9.50 9.44
C TYR A 51 2.69 8.82 9.95
N ARG A 52 1.51 9.34 9.61
CA ARG A 52 0.22 8.85 10.12
C ARG A 52 -0.33 7.70 9.29
N SER A 53 -1.07 6.83 9.96
CA SER A 53 -1.78 5.70 9.36
C SER A 53 -3.28 5.89 9.54
N LEU A 54 -4.07 5.50 8.53
CA LEU A 54 -5.52 5.65 8.56
C LEU A 54 -6.18 4.44 7.91
N ALA A 55 -7.23 3.91 8.53
CA ALA A 55 -8.12 2.94 7.91
C ALA A 55 -9.33 3.63 7.25
N ASP A 56 -9.79 3.12 6.12
CA ASP A 56 -10.93 3.67 5.36
C ASP A 56 -12.27 3.53 6.09
N ASP A 57 -12.35 2.70 7.12
CA ASP A 57 -13.49 2.54 8.00
C ASP A 57 -13.43 3.37 9.29
N HIS A 58 -12.37 4.16 9.45
CA HIS A 58 -12.26 5.11 10.56
C HIS A 58 -13.36 6.19 10.47
N PRO A 59 -14.00 6.61 11.58
CA PRO A 59 -15.06 7.63 11.55
C PRO A 59 -14.62 8.94 10.87
N SER A 60 -13.36 9.32 11.11
CA SER A 60 -12.75 10.55 10.55
C SER A 60 -12.13 10.37 9.16
N ALA A 61 -12.21 9.18 8.55
CA ALA A 61 -11.48 8.87 7.31
C ALA A 61 -11.83 9.81 6.15
N GLY A 62 -13.11 10.14 5.99
CA GLY A 62 -13.56 11.06 4.95
C GLY A 62 -12.95 12.45 5.09
N ALA A 63 -12.91 12.98 6.31
CA ALA A 63 -12.31 14.28 6.60
C ALA A 63 -10.79 14.25 6.36
N VAL A 64 -10.10 13.25 6.92
CA VAL A 64 -8.64 13.10 6.78
C VAL A 64 -8.25 12.96 5.31
N LEU A 65 -8.88 12.06 4.56
CA LEU A 65 -8.57 11.84 3.14
C LEU A 65 -8.90 13.04 2.24
N HIS A 66 -9.72 13.98 2.71
CA HIS A 66 -10.00 15.21 1.98
C HIS A 66 -9.02 16.34 2.31
N LEU A 67 -8.56 16.40 3.57
CA LEU A 67 -7.81 17.54 4.10
C LEU A 67 -6.30 17.29 4.17
N ALA A 68 -5.89 16.05 4.48
CA ALA A 68 -4.48 15.71 4.62
C ALA A 68 -3.81 15.71 3.24
N PRO A 69 -2.68 16.41 3.07
CA PRO A 69 -1.94 16.38 1.81
C PRO A 69 -1.35 14.99 1.54
N CYS A 70 -1.01 14.24 2.59
CA CYS A 70 -0.29 12.99 2.47
C CYS A 70 -0.45 12.12 3.73
N LEU A 71 -0.31 10.80 3.65
CA LEU A 71 -0.29 9.87 4.80
C LEU A 71 0.86 8.87 4.67
N ASP A 72 1.40 8.32 5.76
CA ASP A 72 2.33 7.21 5.61
C ASP A 72 1.59 5.99 5.07
N THR A 73 0.53 5.55 5.76
CA THR A 73 -0.19 4.33 5.42
C THR A 73 -1.70 4.57 5.30
N LEU A 74 -2.30 4.04 4.23
CA LEU A 74 -3.76 3.92 4.10
C LEU A 74 -4.15 2.45 4.05
N ILE A 75 -5.06 2.06 4.93
CA ILE A 75 -5.62 0.70 5.00
C ILE A 75 -7.03 0.73 4.40
N VAL A 76 -7.25 -0.01 3.33
CA VAL A 76 -8.53 -0.13 2.64
C VAL A 76 -9.15 -1.49 2.96
N THR A 77 -10.17 -1.50 3.80
CA THR A 77 -10.87 -2.70 4.28
C THR A 77 -12.03 -3.11 3.36
N GLY A 78 -12.50 -2.19 2.51
CA GLY A 78 -13.65 -2.43 1.64
C GLY A 78 -15.01 -2.49 2.35
N ARG A 79 -15.07 -2.22 3.66
CA ARG A 79 -16.30 -2.20 4.47
C ARG A 79 -17.14 -0.95 4.24
N VAL A 80 -16.47 0.20 4.26
CA VAL A 80 -17.11 1.52 4.12
C VAL A 80 -17.14 1.90 2.63
N PRO A 81 -18.09 2.74 2.17
CA PRO A 81 -18.05 3.29 0.84
C PRO A 81 -16.66 3.87 0.54
N THR A 82 -15.93 3.14 -0.30
CA THR A 82 -14.60 3.45 -0.86
C THR A 82 -14.51 4.82 -1.56
N LEU A 83 -15.58 5.61 -1.57
CA LEU A 83 -15.66 6.88 -2.28
C LEU A 83 -14.52 7.79 -1.83
N ALA A 84 -14.29 7.94 -0.53
CA ALA A 84 -13.19 8.75 0.01
C ALA A 84 -11.82 8.27 -0.51
N ALA A 85 -11.53 6.97 -0.43
CA ALA A 85 -10.29 6.39 -0.96
C ALA A 85 -10.14 6.55 -2.49
N THR A 86 -11.25 6.59 -3.23
CA THR A 86 -11.24 6.80 -4.69
C THR A 86 -11.23 8.28 -5.08
N SER A 87 -11.71 9.21 -4.24
CA SER A 87 -11.81 10.64 -4.56
C SER A 87 -10.74 11.50 -3.87
N THR A 88 -10.00 10.93 -2.93
CA THR A 88 -8.94 11.60 -2.16
C THR A 88 -7.86 12.27 -3.03
N ARG A 89 -7.32 13.39 -2.54
CA ARG A 89 -6.09 14.03 -3.04
C ARG A 89 -4.87 13.73 -2.15
N CYS A 90 -5.09 12.97 -1.08
CA CYS A 90 -4.06 12.56 -0.14
C CYS A 90 -3.16 11.50 -0.79
N ALA A 91 -1.88 11.81 -0.89
CA ALA A 91 -0.87 10.90 -1.42
C ALA A 91 -0.28 10.02 -0.31
N VAL A 92 -0.33 8.69 -0.47
CA VAL A 92 0.15 7.75 0.55
C VAL A 92 1.49 7.12 0.18
N ALA A 93 2.33 6.83 1.18
CA ALA A 93 3.60 6.11 0.97
C ALA A 93 3.39 4.58 0.96
N SER A 94 2.40 4.09 1.69
CA SER A 94 2.05 2.69 1.86
C SER A 94 0.55 2.50 1.70
N LEU A 95 0.17 1.48 0.95
CA LEU A 95 -1.24 1.11 0.74
C LEU A 95 -1.44 -0.34 1.14
N GLU A 96 -2.36 -0.58 2.07
CA GLU A 96 -2.79 -1.92 2.45
C GLU A 96 -4.20 -2.19 1.94
N LEU A 97 -4.37 -3.27 1.20
CA LEU A 97 -5.63 -3.68 0.62
C LEU A 97 -6.09 -4.96 1.29
N ARG A 98 -7.13 -4.87 2.12
CA ARG A 98 -7.61 -5.99 2.94
C ARG A 98 -8.96 -6.50 2.43
N GLY A 99 -9.01 -7.77 2.04
CA GLY A 99 -10.27 -8.44 1.74
C GLY A 99 -11.01 -8.80 3.03
N ASN A 100 -12.16 -8.17 3.28
CA ASN A 100 -13.02 -8.55 4.40
C ASN A 100 -13.90 -9.75 4.02
N SER A 101 -13.75 -10.89 4.71
CA SER A 101 -14.67 -12.05 4.73
C SER A 101 -15.45 -12.34 3.42
N GLY A 102 -14.77 -12.31 2.27
CA GLY A 102 -15.36 -12.64 0.96
C GLY A 102 -16.02 -11.47 0.20
N TYR A 103 -15.80 -10.22 0.60
CA TYR A 103 -16.20 -9.01 -0.12
C TYR A 103 -14.99 -8.15 -0.47
N PHE A 104 -14.41 -8.41 -1.64
CA PHE A 104 -13.36 -7.59 -2.23
C PHE A 104 -13.85 -7.12 -3.60
N LYS A 105 -13.61 -5.85 -3.95
CA LYS A 105 -14.05 -5.26 -5.23
C LYS A 105 -12.83 -4.95 -6.09
N PRO A 106 -12.33 -5.90 -6.91
CA PRO A 106 -11.08 -5.76 -7.65
C PRO A 106 -10.94 -4.47 -8.44
N LYS A 107 -11.98 -4.08 -9.17
CA LYS A 107 -11.98 -2.84 -9.97
C LYS A 107 -11.74 -1.59 -9.12
N LYS A 108 -12.31 -1.53 -7.92
CA LYS A 108 -12.15 -0.38 -7.03
C LYS A 108 -10.74 -0.30 -6.47
N TYR A 109 -10.17 -1.45 -6.09
CA TYR A 109 -8.80 -1.48 -5.57
C TYR A 109 -7.78 -1.18 -6.66
N ALA A 110 -7.98 -1.73 -7.86
CA ALA A 110 -7.17 -1.40 -9.02
C ALA A 110 -7.17 0.13 -9.27
N PHE A 111 -8.35 0.75 -9.17
CA PHE A 111 -8.47 2.21 -9.29
C PHE A 111 -7.72 2.96 -8.17
N ILE A 112 -7.85 2.53 -6.91
CA ILE A 112 -7.13 3.14 -5.78
C ILE A 112 -5.61 3.02 -5.97
N VAL A 113 -5.12 1.84 -6.34
CA VAL A 113 -3.69 1.59 -6.60
C VAL A 113 -3.18 2.51 -7.71
N ASN A 114 -3.86 2.54 -8.86
CA ASN A 114 -3.46 3.38 -9.98
C ASN A 114 -3.45 4.87 -9.59
N LYS A 115 -4.48 5.33 -8.86
CA LYS A 115 -4.56 6.72 -8.38
C LYS A 115 -3.43 7.07 -7.42
N GLN A 116 -3.11 6.20 -6.46
CA GLN A 116 -2.03 6.46 -5.52
C GLN A 116 -0.65 6.37 -6.19
N ALA A 117 -0.49 5.47 -7.15
CA ALA A 117 0.72 5.40 -7.98
C ALA A 117 0.91 6.67 -8.81
N SER A 118 -0.16 7.25 -9.38
CA SER A 118 -0.07 8.48 -10.17
C SER A 118 0.27 9.73 -9.34
N PHE A 119 0.04 9.71 -8.02
CA PHE A 119 0.54 10.73 -7.11
C PHE A 119 2.05 10.62 -6.83
N GLY A 120 2.71 9.54 -7.26
CA GLY A 120 4.17 9.40 -7.24
C GLY A 120 4.79 9.13 -5.86
N ARG A 121 3.99 9.06 -4.79
CA ARG A 121 4.48 8.80 -3.43
C ARG A 121 4.40 7.33 -3.02
N LEU A 122 3.58 6.51 -3.69
CA LEU A 122 3.37 5.13 -3.30
C LEU A 122 4.64 4.30 -3.48
N ARG A 123 5.20 3.80 -2.36
CA ARG A 123 6.39 2.93 -2.32
C ARG A 123 6.09 1.52 -1.86
N ARG A 124 5.07 1.33 -1.02
CA ARG A 124 4.75 0.03 -0.41
C ARG A 124 3.32 -0.37 -0.74
N LEU A 125 3.13 -1.61 -1.17
CA LEU A 125 1.82 -2.19 -1.42
C LEU A 125 1.71 -3.53 -0.73
N GLU A 126 0.67 -3.68 0.09
CA GLU A 126 0.36 -4.94 0.78
C GLU A 126 -1.06 -5.42 0.41
N LEU A 127 -1.17 -6.68 -0.01
CA LEU A 127 -2.42 -7.32 -0.40
C LEU A 127 -2.76 -8.42 0.61
N PHE A 128 -3.82 -8.25 1.39
CA PHE A 128 -4.22 -9.19 2.44
C PHE A 128 -5.51 -9.94 2.07
N HIS A 129 -5.44 -11.27 2.09
CA HIS A 129 -6.60 -12.17 2.04
C HIS A 129 -7.63 -11.81 0.95
N LEU A 130 -7.17 -11.58 -0.28
CA LEU A 130 -8.01 -11.16 -1.41
C LEU A 130 -8.78 -12.33 -2.05
N ILE A 131 -9.47 -13.13 -1.23
CA ILE A 131 -10.26 -14.27 -1.71
C ILE A 131 -11.46 -13.73 -2.50
N CYS A 132 -11.48 -14.00 -3.81
CA CYS A 132 -12.60 -13.68 -4.69
C CYS A 132 -13.59 -14.83 -4.75
N ARG A 133 -14.89 -14.50 -4.85
CA ARG A 133 -15.89 -15.48 -5.28
C ARG A 133 -15.60 -15.89 -6.73
N VAL A 134 -15.93 -17.12 -7.11
CA VAL A 134 -15.67 -17.69 -8.45
C VAL A 134 -16.12 -16.75 -9.59
N PHE A 135 -17.27 -16.09 -9.44
CA PHE A 135 -17.82 -15.17 -10.44
C PHE A 135 -17.08 -13.84 -10.59
N GLU A 136 -16.11 -13.53 -9.73
CA GLU A 136 -15.34 -12.28 -9.78
C GLU A 136 -13.90 -12.46 -10.28
N ARG A 137 -13.51 -13.68 -10.68
CA ARG A 137 -12.16 -14.00 -11.19
C ARG A 137 -11.71 -13.07 -12.33
N ALA A 138 -12.55 -12.89 -13.36
CA ALA A 138 -12.23 -11.99 -14.47
C ALA A 138 -12.02 -10.52 -14.04
N LYS A 139 -12.56 -10.12 -12.88
CA LYS A 139 -12.33 -8.78 -12.32
C LYS A 139 -11.00 -8.73 -11.56
N ALA A 140 -10.51 -9.83 -11.01
CA ALA A 140 -9.22 -9.87 -10.32
C ALA A 140 -8.06 -9.52 -11.25
N ASP A 141 -8.14 -9.92 -12.52
CA ASP A 141 -7.15 -9.61 -13.56
C ASP A 141 -6.81 -8.11 -13.62
N VAL A 142 -7.81 -7.23 -13.46
CA VAL A 142 -7.55 -5.78 -13.51
C VAL A 142 -6.70 -5.34 -12.32
N LEU A 143 -6.89 -5.89 -11.12
CA LEU A 143 -6.05 -5.53 -9.97
C LEU A 143 -4.63 -6.04 -10.20
N VAL A 144 -4.48 -7.32 -10.53
CA VAL A 144 -3.17 -7.96 -10.64
C VAL A 144 -2.33 -7.32 -11.75
N ARG A 145 -2.94 -7.01 -12.91
CA ARG A 145 -2.27 -6.26 -13.98
C ARG A 145 -1.91 -4.85 -13.54
N THR A 146 -2.82 -4.12 -12.89
CA THR A 146 -2.50 -2.78 -12.39
C THR A 146 -1.30 -2.80 -11.46
N VAL A 147 -1.24 -3.77 -10.52
CA VAL A 147 -0.10 -3.91 -9.60
C VAL A 147 1.19 -4.22 -10.36
N ALA A 148 1.14 -5.13 -11.34
CA ALA A 148 2.30 -5.48 -12.15
C ALA A 148 2.83 -4.33 -13.01
N SER A 149 1.96 -3.40 -13.43
CA SER A 149 2.33 -2.23 -14.23
C SER A 149 2.76 -1.02 -13.38
N CYS A 150 2.65 -1.06 -12.06
CA CYS A 150 3.02 0.07 -11.20
C CYS A 150 4.55 0.29 -11.18
N SER A 151 4.96 1.50 -11.55
CA SER A 151 6.33 1.97 -11.36
C SER A 151 6.48 2.68 -10.01
N GLY A 152 7.69 2.65 -9.43
CA GLY A 152 8.03 3.41 -8.23
C GLY A 152 7.76 2.69 -6.90
N LEU A 153 7.13 1.51 -6.95
CA LEU A 153 7.02 0.60 -5.81
C LEU A 153 8.39 0.02 -5.45
N GLU A 154 8.71 0.06 -4.16
CA GLU A 154 9.91 -0.52 -3.54
C GLU A 154 9.60 -1.86 -2.88
N SER A 155 8.37 -2.03 -2.35
CA SER A 155 7.94 -3.28 -1.70
C SER A 155 6.54 -3.70 -2.13
N ILE A 156 6.39 -4.96 -2.52
CA ILE A 156 5.11 -5.64 -2.73
C ILE A 156 5.07 -6.84 -1.79
N LYS A 157 4.03 -6.91 -0.96
CA LYS A 157 3.75 -8.08 -0.13
C LYS A 157 2.35 -8.59 -0.39
N VAL A 158 2.23 -9.87 -0.62
CA VAL A 158 0.95 -10.56 -0.72
C VAL A 158 0.87 -11.54 0.44
N ILE A 159 -0.18 -11.40 1.25
CA ILE A 159 -0.40 -12.15 2.49
C ILE A 159 -1.72 -12.91 2.33
N GLY A 160 -1.69 -14.22 2.52
CA GLY A 160 -2.83 -15.11 2.25
C GLY A 160 -2.81 -15.61 0.80
N LYS A 161 -3.94 -15.57 0.07
CA LYS A 161 -4.01 -16.02 -1.33
C LYS A 161 -4.15 -14.83 -2.27
N LEU A 162 -3.40 -14.84 -3.37
CA LEU A 162 -3.63 -13.93 -4.50
C LEU A 162 -4.97 -14.31 -5.15
N PRO A 163 -5.79 -13.35 -5.63
CA PRO A 163 -7.00 -13.70 -6.34
C PRO A 163 -6.64 -14.44 -7.63
N GLU A 164 -7.42 -15.47 -7.96
CA GLU A 164 -7.23 -16.24 -9.19
C GLU A 164 -7.45 -15.36 -10.41
N VAL A 165 -6.45 -15.30 -11.28
CA VAL A 165 -6.54 -14.60 -12.56
C VAL A 165 -6.93 -15.55 -13.67
N THR A 166 -7.72 -15.05 -14.62
CA THR A 166 -8.17 -15.81 -15.79
C THR A 166 -7.25 -15.66 -16.99
N HIS A 167 -6.45 -14.60 -17.01
CA HIS A 167 -5.53 -14.31 -18.10
C HIS A 167 -4.13 -14.07 -17.55
N PRO A 168 -3.08 -14.50 -18.28
CA PRO A 168 -1.72 -14.25 -17.87
C PRO A 168 -1.44 -12.75 -17.81
N VAL A 169 -0.62 -12.36 -16.84
CA VAL A 169 0.02 -11.04 -16.85
C VAL A 169 1.20 -11.14 -17.81
N VAL A 170 1.27 -10.22 -18.78
CA VAL A 170 2.30 -10.21 -19.84
C VAL A 170 3.14 -8.93 -19.79
N GLN A 171 2.62 -7.88 -19.15
CA GLN A 171 3.27 -6.57 -19.08
C GLN A 171 3.70 -6.29 -17.66
N GLY A 172 5.01 -6.09 -17.49
CA GLY A 172 5.61 -5.61 -16.25
C GLY A 172 5.59 -4.08 -16.14
N PRO A 173 6.30 -3.53 -15.14
CA PRO A 173 6.42 -2.09 -14.96
C PRO A 173 7.23 -1.47 -16.12
N PRO A 174 7.00 -0.18 -16.45
CA PRO A 174 7.83 0.51 -17.42
C PRO A 174 9.25 0.81 -16.92
N ARG A 175 9.46 0.80 -15.60
CA ARG A 175 10.76 1.03 -14.95
C ARG A 175 10.89 0.14 -13.72
N PRO A 176 12.00 -0.62 -13.56
CA PRO A 176 12.22 -1.43 -12.38
C PRO A 176 12.47 -0.54 -11.16
N SER A 177 11.78 -0.80 -10.06
CA SER A 177 12.00 -0.10 -8.77
C SER A 177 11.88 -1.00 -7.55
N LEU A 178 11.37 -2.22 -7.71
CA LEU A 178 11.02 -3.11 -6.62
C LEU A 178 12.27 -3.75 -6.04
N THR A 179 12.47 -3.60 -4.73
CA THR A 179 13.59 -4.20 -4.00
C THR A 179 13.13 -5.38 -3.16
N THR A 180 11.88 -5.36 -2.69
CA THR A 180 11.29 -6.42 -1.87
C THR A 180 10.03 -6.99 -2.55
N PHE A 181 10.02 -8.30 -2.77
CA PHE A 181 8.84 -9.01 -3.26
C PHE A 181 8.53 -10.22 -2.40
N ARG A 182 7.33 -10.24 -1.81
CA ARG A 182 6.82 -11.38 -1.05
C ARG A 182 5.49 -11.83 -1.63
N CYS A 183 5.42 -13.09 -2.05
CA CYS A 183 4.23 -13.67 -2.65
C CYS A 183 3.90 -15.02 -1.98
N PRO A 184 2.61 -15.32 -1.77
CA PRO A 184 2.17 -16.59 -1.22
C PRO A 184 2.39 -17.75 -2.19
N PRO A 185 1.95 -18.97 -1.84
CA PRO A 185 2.18 -20.17 -2.61
C PRO A 185 1.93 -20.03 -4.10
N LEU A 186 2.95 -20.44 -4.87
CA LEU A 186 2.91 -20.49 -6.32
C LEU A 186 1.81 -21.46 -6.78
N THR A 187 0.81 -20.89 -7.46
CA THR A 187 -0.26 -21.63 -8.14
C THR A 187 -0.15 -21.40 -9.64
N GLU A 188 -0.75 -22.26 -10.45
CA GLU A 188 -0.79 -22.07 -11.92
C GLU A 188 -1.30 -20.67 -12.31
N ASN A 189 -2.31 -20.18 -11.59
CA ASN A 189 -2.90 -18.86 -11.84
C ASN A 189 -1.96 -17.70 -11.44
N SER A 190 -1.22 -17.82 -10.34
CA SER A 190 -0.33 -16.74 -9.86
C SER A 190 1.05 -16.72 -10.51
N ALA A 191 1.43 -17.80 -11.20
CA ALA A 191 2.73 -17.94 -11.83
C ALA A 191 3.04 -16.84 -12.85
N SER A 192 2.07 -16.48 -13.70
CA SER A 192 2.27 -15.42 -14.69
C SER A 192 2.54 -14.06 -14.05
N PHE A 193 1.84 -13.73 -12.96
CA PHE A 193 2.07 -12.51 -12.19
C PHE A 193 3.45 -12.51 -11.54
N ILE A 194 3.81 -13.59 -10.85
CA ILE A 194 5.11 -13.74 -10.17
C ILE A 194 6.24 -13.61 -11.19
N ASN A 195 6.18 -14.36 -12.31
CA ASN A 195 7.20 -14.32 -13.35
C ASN A 195 7.31 -12.93 -13.99
N THR A 196 6.18 -12.24 -14.19
CA THR A 196 6.18 -10.87 -14.71
C THR A 196 6.86 -9.90 -13.75
N ILE A 197 6.58 -9.99 -12.44
CA ILE A 197 7.22 -9.15 -11.42
C ILE A 197 8.73 -9.44 -11.36
N LEU A 198 9.12 -10.71 -11.32
CA LEU A 198 10.53 -11.11 -11.26
C LEU A 198 11.31 -10.63 -12.49
N ALA A 199 10.76 -10.85 -13.69
CA ALA A 199 11.39 -10.41 -14.94
C ALA A 199 11.43 -8.88 -15.05
N GLY A 200 10.33 -8.20 -14.74
CA GLY A 200 10.21 -6.74 -14.86
C GLY A 200 11.00 -5.95 -13.82
N HIS A 201 11.39 -6.58 -12.72
CA HIS A 201 12.18 -5.97 -11.64
C HIS A 201 13.52 -6.67 -11.40
N ALA A 202 14.02 -7.44 -12.38
CA ALA A 202 15.21 -8.27 -12.21
C ALA A 202 16.42 -7.49 -11.66
N ASP A 203 16.66 -6.30 -12.22
CA ASP A 203 17.81 -5.45 -11.90
C ASP A 203 17.72 -4.73 -10.55
N THR A 204 16.57 -4.77 -9.86
CA THR A 204 16.37 -4.03 -8.60
C THR A 204 16.01 -4.93 -7.42
N LEU A 205 15.54 -6.15 -7.66
CA LEU A 205 15.12 -7.05 -6.59
C LEU A 205 16.31 -7.51 -5.74
N GLU A 206 16.19 -7.30 -4.43
CA GLU A 206 17.19 -7.70 -3.44
C GLU A 206 16.65 -8.79 -2.51
N ASP A 207 15.38 -8.70 -2.12
CA ASP A 207 14.73 -9.61 -1.17
C ASP A 207 13.49 -10.26 -1.82
N VAL A 208 13.56 -11.58 -2.05
CA VAL A 208 12.45 -12.35 -2.63
C VAL A 208 12.01 -13.47 -1.70
N CYS A 209 10.71 -13.54 -1.44
CA CYS A 209 10.09 -14.62 -0.68
C CYS A 209 8.93 -15.19 -1.48
N ILE A 210 9.08 -16.43 -1.95
CA ILE A 210 8.04 -17.17 -2.65
C ILE A 210 7.72 -18.40 -1.81
N MET A 211 6.48 -18.46 -1.32
CA MET A 211 6.02 -19.63 -0.61
C MET A 211 5.71 -20.75 -1.60
N SER A 212 5.81 -22.00 -1.16
CA SER A 212 5.43 -23.17 -1.96
C SER A 212 4.56 -24.04 -1.07
N GLU A 213 3.27 -24.12 -1.41
CA GLU A 213 2.43 -25.24 -0.97
C GLU A 213 2.91 -26.46 -1.76
N GLY A 214 2.93 -27.65 -1.16
CA GLY A 214 3.48 -28.90 -1.73
C GLY A 214 2.79 -29.42 -3.00
N VAL A 215 2.12 -28.55 -3.75
CA VAL A 215 1.51 -28.82 -5.05
C VAL A 215 2.61 -28.99 -6.10
N LYS A 216 2.41 -29.95 -7.01
CA LYS A 216 3.28 -30.19 -8.16
C LYS A 216 3.14 -29.03 -9.16
N PHE A 217 3.85 -27.93 -8.92
CA PHE A 217 3.97 -26.83 -9.86
C PHE A 217 5.27 -26.98 -10.67
N ASP A 218 5.19 -26.82 -12.00
CA ASP A 218 6.38 -26.71 -12.85
C ASP A 218 7.05 -25.35 -12.62
N GLY A 219 7.87 -25.32 -11.58
CA GLY A 219 8.63 -24.17 -11.09
C GLY A 219 9.71 -23.66 -12.05
N THR A 220 9.97 -24.34 -13.16
CA THR A 220 11.22 -24.16 -13.93
C THR A 220 11.40 -22.72 -14.40
N ALA A 221 10.36 -22.09 -14.94
CA ALA A 221 10.43 -20.69 -15.38
C ALA A 221 10.72 -19.72 -14.22
N THR A 222 10.03 -19.89 -13.08
CA THR A 222 10.22 -19.05 -11.89
C THR A 222 11.61 -19.24 -11.30
N VAL A 223 12.10 -20.48 -11.24
CA VAL A 223 13.45 -20.81 -10.74
C VAL A 223 14.53 -20.19 -11.63
N ASN A 224 14.38 -20.28 -12.95
CA ASN A 224 15.31 -19.65 -13.89
C ASN A 224 15.34 -18.13 -13.71
N LEU A 225 14.18 -17.48 -13.51
CA LEU A 225 14.11 -16.05 -13.24
C LEU A 225 14.79 -15.68 -11.92
N LEU A 226 14.55 -16.44 -10.85
CA LEU A 226 15.19 -16.22 -9.55
C LEU A 226 16.71 -16.35 -9.63
N ALA A 227 17.22 -17.36 -10.34
CA ALA A 227 18.64 -17.58 -10.55
C ALA A 227 19.29 -16.46 -11.39
N ALA A 228 18.50 -15.77 -12.21
CA ALA A 228 18.94 -14.67 -13.06
C ALA A 228 18.88 -13.29 -12.39
N LEU A 229 18.48 -13.17 -11.11
CA LEU A 229 18.39 -11.88 -10.41
C LEU A 229 19.79 -11.39 -9.96
N PRO A 230 20.40 -10.38 -10.62
CA PRO A 230 21.78 -9.98 -10.36
C PRO A 230 22.01 -9.39 -8.97
N ARG A 231 20.95 -8.91 -8.30
CA ARG A 231 21.03 -8.22 -7.01
C ARG A 231 20.39 -8.99 -5.86
N LEU A 232 19.96 -10.23 -6.09
CA LEU A 232 19.30 -11.03 -5.06
C LEU A 232 20.25 -11.28 -3.88
N ARG A 233 19.89 -10.74 -2.71
CA ARG A 233 20.62 -10.90 -1.45
C ARG A 233 19.96 -11.93 -0.55
N ARG A 234 18.63 -12.00 -0.57
CA ARG A 234 17.88 -12.90 0.30
C ARG A 234 16.78 -13.60 -0.46
N LEU A 235 16.86 -14.93 -0.46
CA LEU A 235 15.82 -15.81 -0.97
C LEU A 235 15.26 -16.60 0.19
N TYR A 236 13.99 -16.38 0.51
CA TYR A 236 13.31 -17.10 1.57
C TYR A 236 12.34 -18.13 1.01
N ARG A 237 12.41 -19.34 1.55
CA ARG A 237 11.37 -20.34 1.43
C ARG A 237 10.73 -20.50 2.81
N VAL A 238 9.50 -20.00 2.96
CA VAL A 238 8.73 -20.22 4.18
C VAL A 238 7.96 -21.52 4.00
N PHE A 239 8.34 -22.53 4.78
CA PHE A 239 7.51 -23.72 4.98
C PHE A 239 6.49 -23.37 6.07
N HIS A 240 5.20 -23.38 5.75
CA HIS A 240 4.19 -23.37 6.80
C HIS A 240 4.17 -24.77 7.43
N PRO A 241 4.46 -24.92 8.73
CA PRO A 241 4.16 -26.17 9.41
C PRO A 241 2.64 -26.38 9.33
N VAL A 242 2.25 -27.54 8.81
CA VAL A 242 0.85 -27.99 8.67
C VAL A 242 0.29 -28.32 10.04
#